data_AF-N8VLD4-F1
#
_entry.id   AF-N8VLD4-F1
#
_cell.length_a   1.000
_cell.length_b   1.000
_cell.length_c   1.000
_cell.angle_alpha   90.00
_cell.angle_beta   90.00
_cell.angle_gamma   90.00
#
_symmetry.space_group_name_H-M   'P 1'
#
loop_
_entity.id
_entity.type
_entity.pdbx_description
1 polymer ?
#
loop_
_entity_poly.entity_id
_entity_poly.type
_entity_poly.pdbx_seq_one_letter_code
_entity_poly.pdbx_strand_id
1 'polypeptide(L)'
;MFIDAVEGFKLQTNADGVSKAGLATAPSSTHGYVDFIRAPDAAASSLIAGSYTDLTNAGLNLEFMLNKNVSKTDPYAINQLTKSPQGAAGLIRVGASGRMVNGYLQLRGISSEGKGNPVYGTSYGHPDGTNILGEAKSGSNVIGNTGIGFRMGADFTIDNDSMLGSDGKATTLEIGGAGLNTYGFEFGNLTGLQQGTRGSFNSGDVYINLADTKSVFLPANYAFQTSRFGDNSTLTTDADYIQNIHTGASTANPYSLLVAVRGAEFQALSKRGRFTNSARTNDAFGQSVPNIAEHNNNQWGLALPFYGLNANMAMFGTTVDASKVYYYQQGNTQGIAVGTGQTPRLGFSLAMNTYGIDRDPVNNTKLGNKTTSILVIDGATDYYMGLRNIDMLLKGTGSIGVEKGSMNVSLEDMLIVMAAEVAAGYLPGATYQSCITNPILACSNKSFAPNNNFANEDDVLFGLNLRLGGNMNLSLIPNSEYKADGTGNRLNIVGDFQLTGDKNTIQISDPIDKSTVGLDNITGKVAFDNAIVIEPKAGQNGAEGVVSFNTDLTFNPQRTTEGVLRIRDINLYPPETGKGARLGEMAITGGRLSSQFSIMPRN
;
A
#
# COMPACT_ATOMS: atom_id res chain seq x y z
N MET A 1 5.19 22.98 -21.83
CA MET A 1 6.48 22.26 -21.82
C MET A 1 7.58 23.30 -21.79
N PHE A 2 8.53 23.16 -20.87
CA PHE A 2 9.70 24.03 -20.79
C PHE A 2 10.88 23.29 -20.14
N ILE A 3 12.07 23.89 -20.22
CA ILE A 3 13.30 23.40 -19.57
C ILE A 3 13.65 24.40 -18.47
N ASP A 4 13.78 23.90 -17.25
CA ASP A 4 14.23 24.65 -16.09
C ASP A 4 15.59 24.12 -15.60
N ALA A 5 16.42 24.98 -15.01
CA ALA A 5 17.76 24.62 -14.57
C ALA A 5 17.76 23.68 -13.34
N VAL A 6 16.69 23.69 -12.55
CA VAL A 6 16.54 22.89 -11.32
C VAL A 6 15.61 21.70 -11.53
N GLU A 7 14.45 21.93 -12.16
CA GLU A 7 13.42 20.92 -12.40
C GLU A 7 13.67 20.09 -13.67
N GLY A 8 14.59 20.52 -14.54
CA GLY A 8 14.92 19.85 -15.80
C GLY A 8 13.80 20.00 -16.84
N PHE A 9 13.52 18.92 -17.56
CA PHE A 9 12.42 18.88 -18.52
C PHE A 9 11.08 18.79 -17.78
N LYS A 10 10.20 19.76 -17.97
CA LYS A 10 8.88 19.81 -17.32
C LYS A 10 7.72 19.89 -18.31
N LEU A 11 6.78 18.98 -18.14
CA LEU A 11 5.43 19.03 -18.70
C LEU A 11 4.47 19.39 -17.58
N GLN A 12 3.52 20.28 -17.84
CA GLN A 12 2.48 20.65 -16.88
C GLN A 12 1.20 21.07 -17.59
N THR A 13 0.07 20.92 -16.90
CA THR A 13 -1.25 21.24 -17.46
C THR A 13 -1.56 22.74 -17.43
N ASN A 14 -1.05 23.47 -16.43
CA ASN A 14 -1.29 24.91 -16.31
C ASN A 14 -0.16 25.70 -16.98
N ALA A 15 -0.45 26.93 -17.41
CA ALA A 15 0.58 27.82 -17.93
C ALA A 15 1.63 28.15 -16.85
N ASP A 16 2.86 28.42 -17.29
CA ASP A 16 3.95 28.75 -16.38
C ASP A 16 3.67 30.05 -15.61
N GLY A 17 4.06 30.10 -14.34
CA GLY A 17 3.77 31.21 -13.42
C GLY A 17 2.30 31.35 -12.98
N VAL A 18 1.40 30.47 -13.41
CA VAL A 18 -0.03 30.51 -13.03
C VAL A 18 -0.29 29.66 -11.78
N SER A 19 -1.12 30.19 -10.87
CA SER A 19 -1.53 29.46 -9.66
C SER A 19 -2.25 28.15 -10.00
N LYS A 20 -2.22 27.20 -9.07
CA LYS A 20 -3.04 25.98 -9.18
C LYS A 20 -4.53 26.34 -9.38
N ALA A 21 -5.20 25.61 -10.26
CA ALA A 21 -6.65 25.69 -10.41
C ALA A 21 -7.31 25.26 -9.09
N GLY A 22 -8.26 26.03 -8.58
CA GLY A 22 -9.12 25.67 -7.44
C GLY A 22 -10.42 24.99 -7.90
N LEU A 23 -11.30 24.63 -6.97
CA LEU A 23 -12.59 23.95 -7.26
C LEU A 23 -13.55 24.78 -8.14
N ALA A 24 -13.46 26.11 -8.05
CA ALA A 24 -14.28 27.04 -8.83
C ALA A 24 -13.60 27.49 -10.14
N THR A 25 -12.36 27.06 -10.40
CA THR A 25 -11.66 27.37 -11.65
C THR A 25 -12.21 26.51 -12.78
N ALA A 26 -12.45 27.11 -13.94
CA ALA A 26 -12.88 26.40 -15.15
C ALA A 26 -11.73 26.27 -16.16
N PRO A 27 -11.78 25.29 -17.09
CA PRO A 27 -10.77 25.13 -18.11
C PRO A 27 -10.63 26.40 -18.96
N SER A 28 -9.39 26.78 -19.25
CA SER A 28 -9.05 28.00 -19.98
C SER A 28 -7.70 27.84 -20.68
N SER A 29 -7.26 28.85 -21.43
CA SER A 29 -5.93 28.84 -22.05
C SER A 29 -4.78 28.76 -21.06
N THR A 30 -5.01 29.06 -19.78
CA THR A 30 -3.98 29.02 -18.71
C THR A 30 -4.18 27.90 -17.70
N HIS A 31 -5.37 27.28 -17.65
CA HIS A 31 -5.70 26.16 -16.77
C HIS A 31 -6.13 24.95 -17.60
N GLY A 32 -5.18 24.06 -17.87
CA GLY A 32 -5.41 22.82 -18.60
C GLY A 32 -5.66 21.62 -17.68
N TYR A 33 -5.79 20.46 -18.30
CA TYR A 33 -6.07 19.20 -17.62
C TYR A 33 -5.51 18.02 -18.43
N VAL A 34 -5.49 16.83 -17.82
CA VAL A 34 -5.30 15.54 -18.50
C VAL A 34 -6.56 14.72 -18.30
N ASP A 35 -6.99 14.00 -19.33
CA ASP A 35 -8.19 13.16 -19.26
C ASP A 35 -7.83 11.69 -19.52
N PHE A 36 -8.05 10.83 -18.53
CA PHE A 36 -7.96 9.39 -18.68
C PHE A 36 -9.29 8.84 -19.17
N ILE A 37 -9.55 9.05 -20.47
CA ILE A 37 -10.75 8.55 -21.13
C ILE A 37 -10.70 7.02 -21.14
N ARG A 38 -11.79 6.38 -20.72
CA ARG A 38 -11.92 4.92 -20.73
C ARG A 38 -11.74 4.38 -22.15
N ALA A 39 -10.97 3.29 -22.29
CA ALA A 39 -10.65 2.69 -23.58
C ALA A 39 -11.56 1.49 -23.87
N PRO A 40 -12.12 1.34 -25.09
CA PRO A 40 -12.89 0.16 -25.48
C PRO A 40 -12.07 -1.13 -25.35
N ASP A 41 -12.74 -2.20 -24.91
CA ASP A 41 -12.13 -3.53 -24.83
C ASP A 41 -11.92 -4.11 -26.23
N ALA A 42 -10.72 -4.66 -26.48
CA ALA A 42 -10.36 -5.24 -27.77
C ALA A 42 -11.22 -6.46 -28.15
N ALA A 43 -11.88 -7.10 -27.18
CA ALA A 43 -12.77 -8.22 -27.37
C ALA A 43 -14.26 -7.82 -27.27
N ALA A 44 -14.63 -6.54 -27.35
CA ALA A 44 -16.01 -6.10 -27.11
C ALA A 44 -17.09 -6.87 -27.89
N SER A 45 -16.82 -7.35 -29.10
CA SER A 45 -17.77 -8.14 -29.91
C SER A 45 -18.14 -9.51 -29.34
N SER A 46 -17.34 -10.03 -28.40
CA SER A 46 -17.46 -11.37 -27.81
C SER A 46 -17.69 -11.34 -26.30
N LEU A 47 -17.82 -10.16 -25.71
CA LEU A 47 -17.97 -9.95 -24.28
C LEU A 47 -19.37 -9.44 -23.92
N ILE A 48 -19.76 -9.70 -22.67
CA ILE A 48 -20.95 -9.16 -22.03
C ILE A 48 -20.48 -8.03 -21.10
N ALA A 49 -21.16 -6.89 -21.14
CA ALA A 49 -20.82 -5.76 -20.29
C ALA A 49 -20.90 -6.12 -18.79
N GLY A 50 -19.93 -5.60 -18.03
CA GLY A 50 -19.95 -5.51 -16.57
C GLY A 50 -20.49 -4.16 -16.13
N SER A 51 -19.75 -3.45 -15.28
CA SER A 51 -20.13 -2.12 -14.76
C SER A 51 -20.10 -0.98 -15.76
N TYR A 52 -19.40 -1.19 -16.86
CA TYR A 52 -19.24 -0.20 -17.90
C TYR A 52 -19.97 -0.73 -19.12
N THR A 53 -21.15 -0.16 -19.38
CA THR A 53 -22.09 -0.58 -20.43
C THR A 53 -21.47 -0.55 -21.83
N ASP A 54 -20.46 0.30 -22.03
CA ASP A 54 -19.76 0.48 -23.30
C ASP A 54 -18.59 -0.50 -23.49
N LEU A 55 -18.45 -1.51 -22.62
CA LEU A 55 -17.34 -2.48 -22.63
C LEU A 55 -15.98 -1.78 -22.65
N THR A 56 -15.75 -0.93 -21.65
CA THR A 56 -14.52 -0.14 -21.54
C THR A 56 -13.70 -0.46 -20.29
N ASN A 57 -12.39 -0.44 -20.47
CA ASN A 57 -11.41 -0.48 -19.39
C ASN A 57 -11.02 0.95 -18.97
N ALA A 58 -10.41 1.07 -17.77
CA ALA A 58 -9.92 2.35 -17.28
C ALA A 58 -8.95 3.01 -18.28
N GLY A 59 -8.93 4.35 -18.34
CA GLY A 59 -8.09 5.07 -19.30
C GLY A 59 -6.59 4.85 -19.08
N LEU A 60 -6.17 4.76 -17.81
CA LEU A 60 -4.92 4.12 -17.43
C LEU A 60 -5.27 2.79 -16.75
N ASN A 61 -4.77 1.69 -17.29
CA ASN A 61 -5.07 0.35 -16.79
C ASN A 61 -3.79 -0.49 -16.70
N LEU A 62 -3.50 -1.03 -15.51
CA LEU A 62 -2.40 -1.95 -15.27
C LEU A 62 -2.97 -3.27 -14.78
N GLU A 63 -2.74 -4.34 -15.55
CA GLU A 63 -3.19 -5.68 -15.24
C GLU A 63 -2.01 -6.65 -15.13
N PHE A 64 -1.97 -7.37 -14.02
CA PHE A 64 -0.99 -8.42 -13.78
C PHE A 64 -1.68 -9.77 -13.85
N MET A 65 -1.24 -10.58 -14.80
CA MET A 65 -1.74 -11.93 -15.03
C MET A 65 -0.58 -12.92 -15.08
N LEU A 66 -0.82 -14.14 -14.61
CA LEU A 66 0.20 -15.19 -14.56
C LEU A 66 -0.27 -16.39 -15.36
N ASN A 67 0.66 -17.04 -16.05
CA ASN A 67 0.38 -18.18 -16.89
C ASN A 67 1.25 -19.37 -16.48
N LYS A 68 0.68 -20.57 -16.48
CA LYS A 68 1.39 -21.83 -16.20
C LYS A 68 1.56 -22.62 -17.50
N ASN A 69 2.66 -23.36 -17.61
CA ASN A 69 2.93 -24.24 -18.75
C ASN A 69 2.95 -23.49 -20.10
N VAL A 70 3.49 -22.27 -20.11
CA VAL A 70 3.63 -21.46 -21.34
C VAL A 70 4.39 -22.26 -22.40
N SER A 71 3.84 -22.33 -23.62
CA SER A 71 4.47 -23.01 -24.74
C SER A 71 5.79 -22.31 -25.10
N LYS A 72 6.88 -23.08 -25.20
CA LYS A 72 8.17 -22.54 -25.66
C LYS A 72 8.15 -22.15 -27.14
N THR A 73 7.28 -22.78 -27.93
CA THR A 73 7.19 -22.52 -29.38
C THR A 73 6.23 -21.37 -29.69
N ASP A 74 5.33 -21.02 -28.77
CA ASP A 74 4.42 -19.89 -28.90
C ASP A 74 4.17 -19.22 -27.52
N PRO A 75 5.16 -18.48 -26.99
CA PRO A 75 5.06 -17.88 -25.66
C PRO A 75 4.11 -16.68 -25.58
N TYR A 76 3.65 -16.17 -26.73
CA TYR A 76 2.78 -15.00 -26.84
C TYR A 76 1.39 -15.35 -27.40
N ALA A 77 0.98 -16.61 -27.28
CA ALA A 77 -0.33 -17.07 -27.74
C ALA A 77 -1.46 -16.23 -27.12
N ILE A 78 -2.36 -15.73 -27.97
CA ILE A 78 -3.52 -14.93 -27.58
C ILE A 78 -4.80 -15.72 -27.86
N ASN A 79 -5.73 -15.74 -26.89
CA ASN A 79 -7.07 -16.28 -27.08
C ASN A 79 -7.85 -15.41 -28.07
N GLN A 80 -8.36 -16.01 -29.14
CA GLN A 80 -9.02 -15.25 -30.20
C GLN A 80 -10.39 -14.66 -29.82
N LEU A 81 -11.06 -15.25 -28.82
CA LEU A 81 -12.35 -14.78 -28.32
C LEU A 81 -12.18 -13.65 -27.31
N THR A 82 -11.26 -13.79 -26.34
CA THR A 82 -11.10 -12.84 -25.23
C THR A 82 -9.99 -11.82 -25.44
N LYS A 83 -9.17 -12.00 -26.49
CA LYS A 83 -7.96 -11.19 -26.78
C LYS A 83 -6.97 -11.09 -25.62
N SER A 84 -7.03 -12.02 -24.66
CA SER A 84 -6.10 -12.13 -23.52
C SER A 84 -5.04 -13.22 -23.76
N PRO A 85 -3.89 -13.19 -23.06
CA PRO A 85 -2.90 -14.25 -23.14
C PRO A 85 -3.50 -15.63 -22.80
N GLN A 86 -3.26 -16.61 -23.67
CA GLN A 86 -3.90 -17.92 -23.57
C GLN A 86 -3.52 -18.65 -22.28
N GLY A 87 -4.51 -18.99 -21.44
CA GLY A 87 -4.31 -19.72 -20.19
C GLY A 87 -3.81 -18.86 -19.01
N ALA A 88 -3.69 -17.54 -19.20
CA ALA A 88 -3.34 -16.63 -18.11
C ALA A 88 -4.51 -16.43 -17.15
N ALA A 89 -4.21 -16.43 -15.85
CA ALA A 89 -5.13 -16.12 -14.78
C ALA A 89 -4.80 -14.76 -14.16
N GLY A 90 -5.82 -13.97 -13.86
CA GLY A 90 -5.66 -12.66 -13.25
C GLY A 90 -5.15 -12.73 -11.81
N LEU A 91 -4.25 -11.81 -11.48
CA LEU A 91 -3.78 -11.59 -10.11
C LEU A 91 -4.37 -10.30 -9.52
N ILE A 92 -4.12 -9.16 -10.15
CA ILE A 92 -4.57 -7.86 -9.68
C ILE A 92 -4.59 -6.85 -10.82
N ARG A 93 -5.57 -5.96 -10.79
CA ARG A 93 -5.76 -4.82 -11.67
C ARG A 93 -5.79 -3.54 -10.84
N VAL A 94 -5.16 -2.49 -11.35
CA VAL A 94 -5.35 -1.12 -10.89
C VAL A 94 -5.63 -0.21 -12.07
N GLY A 95 -6.47 0.80 -11.88
CA GLY A 95 -6.82 1.71 -12.95
C GLY A 95 -7.13 3.13 -12.47
N ALA A 96 -7.06 4.07 -13.40
CA ALA A 96 -7.50 5.45 -13.21
C ALA A 96 -8.29 5.91 -14.44
N SER A 97 -9.37 6.65 -14.20
CA SER A 97 -10.20 7.24 -15.24
C SER A 97 -10.60 8.67 -14.90
N GLY A 98 -11.01 9.42 -15.91
CA GLY A 98 -11.51 10.79 -15.75
C GLY A 98 -10.41 11.84 -15.70
N ARG A 99 -10.84 13.07 -15.43
CA ARG A 99 -10.01 14.27 -15.58
C ARG A 99 -9.18 14.56 -14.35
N MET A 100 -7.91 14.87 -14.53
CA MET A 100 -7.01 15.35 -13.48
C MET A 100 -6.47 16.75 -13.83
N VAL A 101 -6.20 17.56 -12.80
CA VAL A 101 -5.77 18.96 -12.95
C VAL A 101 -4.51 19.22 -12.15
N ASN A 102 -3.91 20.41 -12.36
CA ASN A 102 -2.65 20.77 -11.71
C ASN A 102 -1.56 19.70 -11.92
N GLY A 103 -1.63 19.01 -13.06
CA GLY A 103 -0.80 17.89 -13.40
C GLY A 103 0.58 18.37 -13.84
N TYR A 104 1.62 17.67 -13.42
CA TYR A 104 2.97 17.91 -13.92
C TYR A 104 3.79 16.62 -13.94
N LEU A 105 4.79 16.63 -14.82
CA LEU A 105 5.80 15.60 -14.99
C LEU A 105 7.16 16.28 -15.17
N GLN A 106 8.16 15.84 -14.40
CA GLN A 106 9.53 16.33 -14.41
C GLN A 106 10.50 15.19 -14.67
N LEU A 107 11.49 15.45 -15.52
CA LEU A 107 12.60 14.54 -15.81
C LEU A 107 13.90 15.34 -15.81
N ARG A 108 14.89 14.90 -15.03
CA ARG A 108 16.17 15.58 -14.89
C ARG A 108 17.33 14.60 -14.70
N GLY A 109 18.53 15.03 -15.09
CA GLY A 109 19.76 14.37 -14.66
C GLY A 109 20.03 14.66 -13.19
N ILE A 110 20.67 13.73 -12.49
CA ILE A 110 21.10 13.91 -11.10
C ILE A 110 22.61 13.75 -10.98
N SER A 111 23.21 14.57 -10.11
CA SER A 111 24.61 14.48 -9.71
C SER A 111 24.73 14.50 -8.20
N SER A 112 25.69 13.73 -7.68
CA SER A 112 26.10 13.75 -6.28
C SER A 112 27.33 14.64 -6.03
N GLU A 113 27.82 15.34 -7.06
CA GLU A 113 28.94 16.27 -6.95
C GLU A 113 28.64 17.38 -5.93
N GLY A 114 29.57 17.62 -5.00
CA GLY A 114 29.44 18.62 -3.95
C GLY A 114 28.40 18.30 -2.86
N LYS A 115 27.76 17.11 -2.90
CA LYS A 115 26.78 16.69 -1.89
C LYS A 115 27.39 15.74 -0.88
N GLY A 116 27.15 16.00 0.40
CA GLY A 116 27.56 15.13 1.50
C GLY A 116 26.72 13.87 1.61
N ASN A 117 27.10 12.96 2.51
CA ASN A 117 26.29 11.79 2.84
C ASN A 117 25.22 12.14 3.89
N PRO A 118 24.03 11.49 3.86
CA PRO A 118 23.03 11.62 4.89
C PRO A 118 23.61 11.17 6.24
N VAL A 119 23.47 12.02 7.26
CA VAL A 119 23.91 11.75 8.63
C VAL A 119 22.71 11.30 9.47
N TYR A 120 22.82 10.13 10.09
CA TYR A 120 21.80 9.61 11.02
C TYR A 120 21.83 10.35 12.37
N GLY A 121 20.66 10.44 13.03
CA GLY A 121 20.53 11.01 14.37
C GLY A 121 20.42 12.54 14.46
N THR A 122 20.50 13.29 13.36
CA THR A 122 20.39 14.77 13.38
C THR A 122 19.38 15.35 12.39
N SER A 123 18.97 14.61 11.34
CA SER A 123 18.15 15.16 10.24
C SER A 123 17.02 14.22 9.79
N TYR A 124 16.31 13.57 10.73
CA TYR A 124 15.18 12.64 10.50
C TYR A 124 14.44 12.86 9.16
N GLY A 125 14.71 12.01 8.17
CA GLY A 125 13.96 12.05 6.90
C GLY A 125 14.32 13.12 5.88
N HIS A 126 15.12 14.13 6.23
CA HIS A 126 15.33 15.32 5.40
C HIS A 126 16.81 15.67 5.27
N PRO A 127 17.60 14.86 4.54
CA PRO A 127 19.00 15.20 4.36
C PRO A 127 19.13 16.17 3.18
N ASP A 128 18.62 17.38 3.36
CA ASP A 128 18.77 18.48 2.39
C ASP A 128 20.26 18.72 2.12
N GLY A 129 20.63 18.82 0.85
CA GLY A 129 22.03 18.99 0.43
C GLY A 129 22.90 17.73 0.47
N THR A 130 22.31 16.55 0.69
CA THR A 130 23.03 15.26 0.65
C THR A 130 22.80 14.49 -0.65
N ASN A 131 23.55 13.42 -0.86
CA ASN A 131 23.42 12.54 -2.02
C ASN A 131 22.22 11.57 -1.96
N ILE A 132 21.30 11.72 -1.00
CA ILE A 132 19.96 11.08 -0.93
C ILE A 132 19.92 9.55 -0.73
N LEU A 133 20.88 8.80 -1.28
CA LEU A 133 21.00 7.33 -1.17
C LEU A 133 22.12 6.88 -0.21
N GLY A 134 22.94 7.82 0.24
CA GLY A 134 24.08 7.58 1.12
C GLY A 134 25.30 7.00 0.43
N GLU A 135 26.17 6.42 1.26
CA GLU A 135 27.40 5.77 0.83
C GLU A 135 27.16 4.28 0.55
N ALA A 136 27.79 3.76 -0.50
CA ALA A 136 28.08 2.35 -0.58
C ALA A 136 29.03 1.98 0.58
N LYS A 137 29.11 0.70 0.95
CA LYS A 137 30.09 0.26 1.97
C LYS A 137 31.55 0.62 1.61
N SER A 138 31.83 0.88 0.34
CA SER A 138 33.10 1.38 -0.17
C SER A 138 33.36 2.88 0.10
N GLY A 139 32.41 3.61 0.71
CA GLY A 139 32.49 5.06 0.96
C GLY A 139 32.16 5.93 -0.26
N SER A 140 31.77 5.33 -1.38
CA SER A 140 31.41 6.06 -2.61
C SER A 140 29.91 6.41 -2.64
N ASN A 141 29.55 7.56 -3.22
CA ASN A 141 28.16 7.98 -3.39
C ASN A 141 27.37 6.97 -4.24
N VAL A 142 26.25 6.47 -3.73
CA VAL A 142 25.43 5.43 -4.41
C VAL A 142 24.78 5.95 -5.72
N ILE A 143 24.50 7.26 -5.81
CA ILE A 143 23.97 7.89 -7.05
C ILE A 143 25.05 8.05 -8.13
N GLY A 144 26.34 8.07 -7.76
CA GLY A 144 27.41 8.45 -8.69
C GLY A 144 27.19 9.84 -9.31
N ASN A 145 27.79 10.08 -10.49
CA ASN A 145 27.67 11.34 -11.25
C ASN A 145 26.62 11.27 -12.38
N THR A 146 25.89 10.15 -12.51
CA THR A 146 25.00 9.89 -13.65
C THR A 146 23.78 9.08 -13.21
N GLY A 147 22.64 9.75 -13.04
CA GLY A 147 21.36 9.10 -12.75
C GLY A 147 20.17 9.85 -13.32
N ILE A 148 18.97 9.28 -13.14
CA ILE A 148 17.72 9.89 -13.59
C ILE A 148 16.87 10.27 -12.37
N GLY A 149 16.45 11.53 -12.32
CA GLY A 149 15.47 12.06 -11.39
C GLY A 149 14.12 12.26 -12.10
N PHE A 150 13.06 11.81 -11.45
CA PHE A 150 11.71 11.83 -11.97
C PHE A 150 10.75 12.32 -10.88
N ARG A 151 9.77 13.13 -11.26
CA ARG A 151 8.68 13.52 -10.36
C ARG A 151 7.40 13.76 -11.14
N MET A 152 6.27 13.31 -10.61
CA MET A 152 4.95 13.62 -11.14
C MET A 152 3.99 13.98 -10.01
N GLY A 153 2.94 14.71 -10.33
CA GLY A 153 1.82 14.91 -9.42
C GLY A 153 0.61 15.49 -10.12
N ALA A 154 -0.55 15.34 -9.50
CA ALA A 154 -1.81 15.87 -9.98
C ALA A 154 -2.84 15.94 -8.83
N ASP A 155 -3.86 16.77 -9.04
CA ASP A 155 -5.04 16.83 -8.19
C ASP A 155 -6.23 16.15 -8.91
N PHE A 156 -7.02 15.40 -8.14
CA PHE A 156 -8.16 14.65 -8.63
C PHE A 156 -9.40 15.54 -8.70
N THR A 157 -10.07 15.58 -9.85
CA THR A 157 -11.34 16.30 -9.96
C THR A 157 -12.44 15.52 -9.25
N ILE A 158 -13.34 16.24 -8.61
CA ILE A 158 -14.50 15.69 -7.90
C ILE A 158 -15.79 15.98 -8.65
N ASP A 159 -16.90 15.39 -8.19
CA ASP A 159 -18.21 15.69 -8.78
C ASP A 159 -18.52 17.20 -8.64
N ASN A 160 -19.10 17.79 -9.69
CA ASN A 160 -19.40 19.23 -9.79
C ASN A 160 -18.18 20.17 -9.73
N ASP A 161 -16.97 19.65 -9.92
CA ASP A 161 -15.76 20.46 -10.07
C ASP A 161 -15.84 21.30 -11.36
N SER A 162 -15.58 22.61 -11.27
CA SER A 162 -15.68 23.51 -12.42
C SER A 162 -14.67 23.15 -13.53
N MET A 163 -13.58 22.47 -13.21
CA MET A 163 -12.60 21.97 -14.18
C MET A 163 -13.11 20.80 -15.05
N LEU A 164 -14.26 20.21 -14.71
CA LEU A 164 -14.90 19.21 -15.57
C LEU A 164 -15.46 19.82 -16.87
N GLY A 165 -15.80 21.11 -16.87
CA GLY A 165 -16.44 21.73 -18.03
C GLY A 165 -17.74 21.01 -18.42
N SER A 166 -18.01 20.91 -19.73
CA SER A 166 -19.24 20.29 -20.25
C SER A 166 -19.12 18.78 -20.55
N ASP A 167 -17.89 18.28 -20.68
CA ASP A 167 -17.59 16.95 -21.22
C ASP A 167 -16.74 16.07 -20.29
N GLY A 168 -16.10 16.67 -19.27
CA GLY A 168 -15.22 15.96 -18.35
C GLY A 168 -15.97 15.07 -17.36
N LYS A 169 -15.30 14.00 -16.93
CA LYS A 169 -15.75 13.14 -15.83
C LYS A 169 -14.81 13.28 -14.64
N ALA A 170 -15.38 13.25 -13.44
CA ALA A 170 -14.61 13.25 -12.19
C ALA A 170 -13.61 12.09 -12.17
N THR A 171 -12.49 12.27 -11.49
CA THR A 171 -11.49 11.21 -11.38
C THR A 171 -12.07 10.03 -10.60
N THR A 172 -11.88 8.83 -11.14
CA THR A 172 -12.05 7.58 -10.39
C THR A 172 -10.78 6.75 -10.41
N LEU A 173 -10.54 6.04 -9.31
CA LEU A 173 -9.47 5.05 -9.19
C LEU A 173 -10.11 3.68 -9.02
N GLU A 174 -9.50 2.63 -9.53
CA GLU A 174 -10.04 1.27 -9.49
C GLU A 174 -8.98 0.29 -9.00
N ILE A 175 -9.40 -0.69 -8.19
CA ILE A 175 -8.61 -1.87 -7.82
C ILE A 175 -9.50 -3.11 -7.94
N GLY A 176 -8.96 -4.22 -8.42
CA GLY A 176 -9.74 -5.44 -8.51
C GLY A 176 -8.97 -6.60 -9.12
N GLY A 177 -9.71 -7.61 -9.56
CA GLY A 177 -9.15 -8.71 -10.31
C GLY A 177 -8.77 -8.34 -11.74
N ALA A 178 -7.63 -8.84 -12.23
CA ALA A 178 -7.23 -8.68 -13.63
C ALA A 178 -7.94 -9.68 -14.56
N GLY A 179 -8.13 -9.30 -15.83
CA GLY A 179 -8.85 -10.09 -16.81
C GLY A 179 -10.38 -10.00 -16.69
N LEU A 180 -11.05 -10.99 -17.25
CA LEU A 180 -12.51 -11.07 -17.37
C LEU A 180 -13.12 -11.81 -16.19
N ASN A 181 -14.45 -11.70 -16.02
CA ASN A 181 -15.21 -12.41 -14.99
C ASN A 181 -14.74 -12.13 -13.55
N THR A 182 -14.09 -10.99 -13.33
CA THR A 182 -13.60 -10.53 -12.03
C THR A 182 -14.48 -9.43 -11.44
N TYR A 183 -14.35 -9.24 -10.13
CA TYR A 183 -14.90 -8.10 -9.40
C TYR A 183 -13.81 -7.13 -8.96
N GLY A 184 -14.22 -5.91 -8.64
CA GLY A 184 -13.35 -4.85 -8.16
C GLY A 184 -14.08 -3.81 -7.33
N PHE A 185 -13.35 -2.75 -7.02
CA PHE A 185 -13.79 -1.61 -6.25
C PHE A 185 -13.28 -0.33 -6.90
N GLU A 186 -14.18 0.61 -7.10
CA GLU A 186 -13.92 1.95 -7.62
C GLU A 186 -14.03 2.97 -6.49
N PHE A 187 -13.04 3.86 -6.43
CA PHE A 187 -12.98 5.02 -5.55
C PHE A 187 -13.32 6.26 -6.38
N GLY A 188 -14.31 7.02 -5.94
CA GLY A 188 -14.76 8.25 -6.58
C GLY A 188 -15.01 9.35 -5.56
N ASN A 189 -15.24 10.57 -6.07
CA ASN A 189 -15.36 11.76 -5.24
C ASN A 189 -14.15 11.90 -4.28
N LEU A 190 -12.96 11.90 -4.86
CA LEU A 190 -11.67 11.89 -4.18
C LEU A 190 -11.36 13.28 -3.61
N THR A 191 -11.76 13.52 -2.37
CA THR A 191 -11.53 14.79 -1.65
C THR A 191 -10.20 14.77 -0.92
N GLY A 192 -9.67 15.94 -0.54
CA GLY A 192 -8.51 16.01 0.35
C GLY A 192 -8.92 15.80 1.82
N LEU A 193 -7.94 15.78 2.72
CA LEU A 193 -8.18 15.56 4.16
C LEU A 193 -8.99 16.69 4.81
N GLN A 194 -8.81 17.91 4.30
CA GLN A 194 -9.54 19.09 4.75
C GLN A 194 -10.75 19.33 3.85
N GLN A 195 -11.85 19.78 4.46
CA GLN A 195 -13.07 20.10 3.72
C GLN A 195 -12.81 21.14 2.61
N GLY A 196 -13.42 20.94 1.44
CA GLY A 196 -13.30 21.86 0.31
C GLY A 196 -11.99 21.75 -0.48
N THR A 197 -11.22 20.68 -0.30
CA THR A 197 -9.98 20.43 -1.05
C THR A 197 -10.10 19.20 -1.96
N ARG A 198 -9.31 19.17 -3.03
CA ARG A 198 -9.18 17.99 -3.90
C ARG A 198 -8.24 16.97 -3.27
N GLY A 199 -8.51 15.69 -3.52
CA GLY A 199 -7.51 14.66 -3.32
C GLY A 199 -6.32 14.89 -4.26
N SER A 200 -5.12 14.50 -3.84
CA SER A 200 -3.92 14.72 -4.64
C SER A 200 -2.94 13.56 -4.56
N PHE A 201 -2.10 13.45 -5.60
CA PHE A 201 -0.97 12.55 -5.64
C PHE A 201 0.30 13.33 -6.02
N ASN A 202 1.40 13.00 -5.36
CA ASN A 202 2.73 13.44 -5.69
C ASN A 202 3.67 12.24 -5.52
N SER A 203 4.41 11.87 -6.57
CA SER A 203 5.35 10.77 -6.50
C SER A 203 6.54 11.03 -5.58
N GLY A 204 6.67 12.26 -5.05
CA GLY A 204 7.93 12.74 -4.50
C GLY A 204 9.02 12.70 -5.56
N ASP A 205 10.27 12.82 -5.14
CA ASP A 205 11.38 12.60 -6.06
C ASP A 205 11.71 11.12 -6.17
N VAL A 206 11.68 10.60 -7.40
CA VAL A 206 12.04 9.24 -7.76
C VAL A 206 13.38 9.25 -8.47
N TYR A 207 14.33 8.49 -7.95
CA TYR A 207 15.69 8.37 -8.45
C TYR A 207 15.90 6.96 -9.00
N ILE A 208 16.45 6.86 -10.21
CA ILE A 208 16.77 5.59 -10.86
C ILE A 208 18.27 5.57 -11.15
N ASN A 209 18.96 4.58 -10.60
CA ASN A 209 20.41 4.42 -10.71
C ASN A 209 20.80 2.95 -10.89
N LEU A 210 22.02 2.73 -11.37
CA LEU A 210 22.71 1.44 -11.26
C LEU A 210 23.61 1.49 -10.03
N ALA A 211 23.59 0.44 -9.22
CA ALA A 211 24.35 0.37 -7.98
C ALA A 211 25.18 -0.91 -7.90
N ASP A 212 26.45 -0.76 -7.51
CA ASP A 212 27.40 -1.82 -7.15
C ASP A 212 27.75 -1.66 -5.67
N THR A 213 26.81 -2.05 -4.81
CA THR A 213 26.97 -1.98 -3.35
C THR A 213 26.22 -3.12 -2.67
N LYS A 214 26.69 -3.49 -1.49
CA LYS A 214 26.02 -4.48 -0.64
C LYS A 214 24.77 -3.94 0.05
N SER A 215 24.77 -2.65 0.37
CA SER A 215 23.70 -2.01 1.14
C SER A 215 23.51 -0.55 0.75
N VAL A 216 22.32 -0.05 1.06
CA VAL A 216 21.90 1.35 0.88
C VAL A 216 21.13 1.81 2.11
N PHE A 217 20.95 3.12 2.23
CA PHE A 217 20.37 3.74 3.40
C PHE A 217 18.93 4.21 3.13
N LEU A 218 18.03 3.93 4.07
CA LEU A 218 16.68 4.47 4.10
C LEU A 218 16.63 5.67 5.08
N PRO A 219 15.94 6.78 4.76
CA PRO A 219 15.79 7.89 5.71
C PRO A 219 15.14 7.43 7.02
N ALA A 220 15.64 7.90 8.17
CA ALA A 220 15.07 7.53 9.47
C ALA A 220 13.67 8.12 9.70
N ASN A 221 12.80 7.37 10.38
CA ASN A 221 11.51 7.87 10.84
C ASN A 221 11.64 8.48 12.24
N TYR A 222 11.24 9.76 12.38
CA TYR A 222 11.30 10.50 13.65
C TYR A 222 10.53 9.78 14.77
N ALA A 223 9.28 9.42 14.53
CA ALA A 223 8.43 8.78 15.52
C ALA A 223 9.06 7.48 16.03
N PHE A 224 9.60 6.62 15.18
CA PHE A 224 10.24 5.39 15.66
C PHE A 224 11.55 5.57 16.41
N GLN A 225 12.23 6.70 16.22
CA GLN A 225 13.46 7.03 16.96
C GLN A 225 13.18 7.79 18.27
N THR A 226 11.96 8.32 18.45
CA THR A 226 11.57 9.04 19.67
C THR A 226 10.51 8.32 20.50
N SER A 227 9.74 7.42 19.90
CA SER A 227 8.76 6.58 20.59
C SER A 227 9.51 5.51 21.38
N ARG A 228 9.50 5.68 22.70
CA ARG A 228 10.15 4.77 23.65
C ARG A 228 9.16 3.74 24.19
N PHE A 229 9.68 2.57 24.53
CA PHE A 229 8.97 1.50 25.23
C PHE A 229 9.73 1.09 26.46
N GLY A 230 8.98 0.72 27.50
CA GLY A 230 9.20 -0.33 28.50
C GLY A 230 10.54 -0.60 29.19
N ASP A 231 11.64 -0.10 28.69
CA ASP A 231 13.01 -0.15 29.19
C ASP A 231 13.84 1.07 28.71
N ASN A 232 13.16 2.12 28.22
CA ASN A 232 13.72 3.28 27.50
C ASN A 232 14.32 2.97 26.12
N SER A 233 14.08 1.78 25.54
CA SER A 233 14.45 1.49 24.15
C SER A 233 13.41 2.03 23.15
N THR A 234 13.81 2.16 21.89
CA THR A 234 12.98 2.64 20.79
C THR A 234 12.52 1.48 19.90
N LEU A 235 11.38 1.63 19.22
CA LEU A 235 10.86 0.65 18.25
C LEU A 235 11.89 0.30 17.16
N THR A 236 12.75 1.26 16.80
CA THR A 236 13.82 1.09 15.82
C THR A 236 15.16 1.62 16.31
N THR A 237 16.23 1.11 15.73
CA THR A 237 17.60 1.60 15.86
C THR A 237 18.10 2.06 14.48
N ASP A 238 19.19 2.81 14.41
CA ASP A 238 19.76 3.24 13.12
C ASP A 238 20.08 2.05 12.19
N ALA A 239 20.47 0.90 12.75
CA ALA A 239 20.74 -0.32 11.98
C ALA A 239 19.50 -0.85 11.22
N ASP A 240 18.28 -0.57 11.72
CA ASP A 240 17.04 -1.01 11.06
C ASP A 240 16.80 -0.26 9.73
N TYR A 241 17.43 0.91 9.54
CA TYR A 241 17.34 1.73 8.33
C TYR A 241 18.41 1.43 7.28
N ILE A 242 19.30 0.47 7.56
CA ILE A 242 20.28 -0.03 6.59
C ILE A 242 19.64 -1.14 5.78
N GLN A 243 19.39 -0.93 4.49
CA GLN A 243 18.86 -1.96 3.60
C GLN A 243 19.99 -2.74 2.94
N ASN A 244 19.98 -4.07 3.05
CA ASN A 244 20.87 -4.91 2.26
C ASN A 244 20.30 -5.04 0.83
N ILE A 245 21.11 -4.88 -0.20
CA ILE A 245 20.72 -5.22 -1.59
C ILE A 245 20.77 -6.74 -1.77
N HIS A 246 21.79 -7.40 -1.21
CA HIS A 246 21.93 -8.84 -1.22
C HIS A 246 22.56 -9.34 0.09
N THR A 247 22.22 -10.58 0.47
CA THR A 247 22.71 -11.24 1.70
C THR A 247 23.80 -12.29 1.42
N GLY A 248 24.23 -12.42 0.16
CA GLY A 248 25.28 -13.37 -0.23
C GLY A 248 26.59 -13.20 0.56
N ALA A 249 27.26 -14.31 0.83
CA ALA A 249 28.53 -14.34 1.56
C ALA A 249 29.73 -13.81 0.74
N SER A 250 29.57 -13.66 -0.58
CA SER A 250 30.58 -13.09 -1.47
C SER A 250 30.84 -11.61 -1.17
N THR A 251 32.07 -11.16 -1.42
CA THR A 251 32.46 -9.74 -1.39
C THR A 251 32.17 -9.01 -2.70
N ALA A 252 31.86 -9.74 -3.78
CA ALA A 252 31.41 -9.15 -5.04
C ALA A 252 29.93 -8.80 -4.96
N ASN A 253 29.58 -7.54 -5.23
CA ASN A 253 28.17 -7.12 -5.30
C ASN A 253 27.63 -7.34 -6.72
N PRO A 254 26.32 -7.60 -6.86
CA PRO A 254 25.68 -7.61 -8.16
C PRO A 254 25.51 -6.17 -8.67
N TYR A 255 25.57 -6.00 -10.00
CA TYR A 255 25.04 -4.79 -10.63
C TYR A 255 23.53 -4.79 -10.48
N SER A 256 23.01 -3.86 -9.69
CA SER A 256 21.59 -3.76 -9.37
C SER A 256 20.97 -2.51 -9.97
N LEU A 257 19.73 -2.64 -10.44
CA LEU A 257 18.87 -1.49 -10.68
C LEU A 257 18.32 -1.04 -9.32
N LEU A 258 18.59 0.21 -8.94
CA LEU A 258 18.13 0.82 -7.71
C LEU A 258 17.14 1.94 -8.05
N VAL A 259 15.93 1.83 -7.51
CA VAL A 259 14.90 2.87 -7.52
C VAL A 259 14.72 3.39 -6.12
N ALA A 260 14.76 4.71 -5.93
CA ALA A 260 14.56 5.32 -4.64
C ALA A 260 13.55 6.45 -4.70
N VAL A 261 12.61 6.45 -3.77
CA VAL A 261 11.52 7.39 -3.66
C VAL A 261 11.74 8.24 -2.41
N ARG A 262 11.57 9.55 -2.50
CA ARG A 262 11.67 10.48 -1.37
C ARG A 262 10.44 11.37 -1.31
N GLY A 263 9.73 11.30 -0.18
CA GLY A 263 8.60 12.17 0.11
C GLY A 263 7.39 11.96 -0.80
N ALA A 264 7.12 10.73 -1.26
CA ALA A 264 5.90 10.45 -2.00
C ALA A 264 4.67 10.62 -1.11
N GLU A 265 3.59 11.14 -1.67
CA GLU A 265 2.34 11.31 -0.94
C GLU A 265 1.12 11.10 -1.83
N PHE A 266 0.13 10.45 -1.24
CA PHE A 266 -1.22 10.35 -1.76
C PHE A 266 -2.14 10.85 -0.65
N GLN A 267 -2.78 11.99 -0.86
CA GLN A 267 -3.60 12.65 0.13
C GLN A 267 -5.01 12.78 -0.42
N ALA A 268 -5.73 11.65 -0.41
CA ALA A 268 -7.10 11.59 -0.90
C ALA A 268 -7.98 10.67 -0.03
N LEU A 269 -9.23 11.10 0.15
CA LEU A 269 -10.31 10.39 0.81
C LEU A 269 -11.39 10.09 -0.24
N SER A 270 -11.71 8.81 -0.44
CA SER A 270 -12.87 8.45 -1.25
C SER A 270 -14.14 8.62 -0.44
N LYS A 271 -15.03 9.52 -0.88
CA LYS A 271 -16.38 9.65 -0.30
C LYS A 271 -17.42 8.80 -1.02
N ARG A 272 -17.05 8.16 -2.15
CA ARG A 272 -17.89 7.25 -2.91
C ARG A 272 -17.11 6.00 -3.32
N GLY A 273 -17.39 4.89 -2.66
CA GLY A 273 -16.97 3.55 -3.02
C GLY A 273 -18.02 2.84 -3.85
N ARG A 274 -17.62 2.15 -4.92
CA ARG A 274 -18.54 1.38 -5.78
C ARG A 274 -17.93 0.02 -6.08
N PHE A 275 -18.68 -1.05 -5.84
CA PHE A 275 -18.29 -2.38 -6.32
C PHE A 275 -18.48 -2.46 -7.83
N THR A 276 -17.52 -3.05 -8.53
CA THR A 276 -17.52 -3.13 -9.99
C THR A 276 -17.38 -4.56 -10.48
N ASN A 277 -17.92 -4.82 -11.66
CA ASN A 277 -17.83 -6.03 -12.44
C ASN A 277 -16.97 -5.72 -13.68
N SER A 278 -15.94 -6.52 -13.94
CA SER A 278 -15.23 -6.48 -15.23
C SER A 278 -16.12 -6.94 -16.37
N ALA A 279 -15.65 -6.82 -17.61
CA ALA A 279 -16.32 -7.46 -18.74
C ALA A 279 -16.35 -8.98 -18.56
N ARG A 280 -17.40 -9.63 -19.08
CA ARG A 280 -17.71 -11.03 -18.77
C ARG A 280 -17.81 -11.90 -20.01
N THR A 281 -17.55 -13.18 -19.80
CA THR A 281 -17.96 -14.31 -20.62
C THR A 281 -18.80 -15.25 -19.75
N ASN A 282 -19.27 -16.36 -20.32
CA ASN A 282 -19.65 -17.49 -19.47
C ASN A 282 -18.40 -18.01 -18.74
N ASP A 283 -18.59 -18.59 -17.56
CA ASP A 283 -17.53 -19.22 -16.80
C ASP A 283 -17.01 -20.50 -17.50
N ALA A 284 -16.00 -21.15 -16.91
CA ALA A 284 -15.40 -22.37 -17.44
C ALA A 284 -16.40 -23.54 -17.63
N PHE A 285 -17.58 -23.48 -17.02
CA PHE A 285 -18.65 -24.48 -17.10
C PHE A 285 -19.83 -24.02 -17.98
N GLY A 286 -19.73 -22.86 -18.63
CA GLY A 286 -20.77 -22.31 -19.49
C GLY A 286 -21.87 -21.54 -18.74
N GLN A 287 -21.70 -21.28 -17.45
CA GLN A 287 -22.67 -20.58 -16.62
C GLN A 287 -22.44 -19.07 -16.62
N SER A 288 -23.52 -18.30 -16.47
CA SER A 288 -23.42 -16.84 -16.36
C SER A 288 -22.74 -16.44 -15.05
N VAL A 289 -21.76 -15.55 -15.14
CA VAL A 289 -21.11 -14.94 -13.98
C VAL A 289 -22.07 -13.94 -13.30
N PRO A 290 -22.39 -14.10 -12.01
CA PRO A 290 -23.27 -13.18 -11.28
C PRO A 290 -22.79 -11.72 -11.35
N ASN A 291 -23.71 -10.77 -11.42
CA ASN A 291 -23.39 -9.34 -11.27
C ASN A 291 -23.61 -8.87 -9.84
N ILE A 292 -22.74 -7.98 -9.38
CA ILE A 292 -23.00 -7.12 -8.23
C ILE A 292 -23.98 -6.00 -8.65
N ALA A 293 -24.94 -5.68 -7.78
CA ALA A 293 -25.80 -4.51 -7.92
C ALA A 293 -24.97 -3.22 -7.80
N GLU A 294 -25.07 -2.36 -8.81
CA GLU A 294 -24.27 -1.14 -8.88
C GLU A 294 -25.03 0.07 -8.42
N HIS A 295 -24.36 0.87 -7.60
CA HIS A 295 -24.90 2.10 -7.03
C HIS A 295 -23.91 3.24 -7.29
N ASN A 296 -24.37 4.27 -7.99
CA ASN A 296 -23.55 5.41 -8.44
C ASN A 296 -23.64 6.63 -7.51
N ASN A 297 -24.51 6.57 -6.50
CA ASN A 297 -24.77 7.62 -5.51
C ASN A 297 -24.38 7.21 -4.08
N ASN A 298 -23.52 6.19 -3.93
CA ASN A 298 -23.03 5.74 -2.62
C ASN A 298 -22.39 6.89 -1.84
N GLN A 299 -22.69 6.95 -0.54
CA GLN A 299 -22.15 7.95 0.39
C GLN A 299 -21.28 7.29 1.47
N TRP A 300 -20.43 6.37 1.05
CA TRP A 300 -19.41 5.75 1.88
C TRP A 300 -18.17 5.53 1.03
N GLY A 301 -17.01 5.37 1.63
CA GLY A 301 -15.81 5.01 0.88
C GLY A 301 -14.67 4.59 1.77
N LEU A 302 -13.51 4.43 1.14
CA LEU A 302 -12.27 4.04 1.77
C LEU A 302 -11.22 5.13 1.54
N ALA A 303 -10.46 5.43 2.58
CA ALA A 303 -9.37 6.37 2.53
C ALA A 303 -8.07 5.65 2.87
N LEU A 304 -7.12 5.72 1.93
CA LEU A 304 -5.80 5.12 2.06
C LEU A 304 -4.70 6.18 1.84
N PRO A 305 -4.74 7.35 2.52
CA PRO A 305 -3.71 8.35 2.34
C PRO A 305 -2.37 7.82 2.87
N PHE A 306 -1.28 8.19 2.19
CA PHE A 306 0.07 8.01 2.70
C PHE A 306 0.86 9.32 2.58
N TYR A 307 1.67 9.60 3.59
CA TYR A 307 2.43 10.83 3.71
C TYR A 307 3.93 10.54 3.87
N GLY A 308 4.72 11.25 3.07
CA GLY A 308 6.18 11.22 3.11
C GLY A 308 6.76 9.82 2.98
N LEU A 309 6.21 9.01 2.06
CA LEU A 309 6.72 7.69 1.76
C LEU A 309 8.13 7.81 1.20
N ASN A 310 9.09 7.22 1.91
CA ASN A 310 10.45 7.01 1.44
C ASN A 310 10.63 5.54 1.15
N ALA A 311 11.20 5.21 0.00
CA ALA A 311 11.44 3.82 -0.37
C ALA A 311 12.74 3.67 -1.14
N ASN A 312 13.29 2.46 -1.09
CA ASN A 312 14.41 2.00 -1.87
C ASN A 312 14.08 0.56 -2.34
N MET A 313 14.20 0.33 -3.63
CA MET A 313 13.95 -0.96 -4.26
C MET A 313 15.15 -1.32 -5.13
N ALA A 314 15.77 -2.48 -4.87
CA ALA A 314 16.90 -2.98 -5.63
C ALA A 314 16.55 -4.31 -6.31
N MET A 315 16.90 -4.45 -7.58
CA MET A 315 16.71 -5.66 -8.37
C MET A 315 17.95 -6.05 -9.15
N PHE A 316 18.22 -7.36 -9.24
CA PHE A 316 19.33 -7.91 -10.03
C PHE A 316 19.05 -9.37 -10.44
N GLY A 317 19.74 -9.88 -11.47
CA GLY A 317 19.63 -11.29 -11.84
C GLY A 317 20.38 -12.20 -10.88
N THR A 318 19.78 -13.32 -10.47
CA THR A 318 20.42 -14.29 -9.57
C THR A 318 19.99 -15.73 -9.88
N THR A 319 20.68 -16.70 -9.29
CA THR A 319 20.27 -18.11 -9.26
C THR A 319 20.24 -18.60 -7.82
N VAL A 320 19.18 -19.32 -7.46
CA VAL A 320 18.97 -19.84 -6.10
C VAL A 320 18.84 -21.36 -6.15
N ASP A 321 19.22 -22.03 -5.08
CA ASP A 321 18.96 -23.45 -4.89
C ASP A 321 17.44 -23.72 -4.90
N ALA A 322 16.96 -24.48 -5.88
CA ALA A 322 15.54 -24.77 -6.08
C ALA A 322 14.90 -25.52 -4.90
N SER A 323 15.71 -26.15 -4.03
CA SER A 323 15.23 -26.83 -2.82
C SER A 323 14.91 -25.86 -1.66
N LYS A 324 15.40 -24.62 -1.74
CA LYS A 324 15.20 -23.56 -0.74
C LYS A 324 14.19 -22.51 -1.18
N VAL A 325 13.53 -22.78 -2.31
CA VAL A 325 12.58 -21.88 -2.92
C VAL A 325 11.22 -22.56 -2.89
N TYR A 326 10.22 -21.86 -2.35
CA TYR A 326 8.90 -22.43 -2.13
C TYR A 326 7.82 -21.77 -2.98
N TYR A 327 6.83 -22.57 -3.35
CA TYR A 327 5.53 -22.10 -3.80
C TYR A 327 4.44 -22.71 -2.91
N TYR A 328 3.32 -22.00 -2.81
CA TYR A 328 2.18 -22.39 -1.97
C TYR A 328 0.94 -22.62 -2.84
N GLN A 329 -0.01 -23.35 -2.29
CA GLN A 329 -1.31 -23.61 -2.91
C GLN A 329 -2.40 -23.20 -1.93
N GLN A 330 -3.55 -22.79 -2.46
CA GLN A 330 -4.71 -22.46 -1.62
C GLN A 330 -5.08 -23.66 -0.74
N GLY A 331 -5.32 -23.42 0.55
CA GLY A 331 -5.61 -24.46 1.54
C GLY A 331 -4.40 -25.30 1.96
N ASN A 332 -3.22 -25.09 1.36
CA ASN A 332 -1.98 -25.75 1.75
C ASN A 332 -0.92 -24.72 2.16
N THR A 333 -0.80 -24.58 3.47
CA THR A 333 0.16 -23.68 4.12
C THR A 333 1.55 -24.31 4.33
N GLN A 334 1.75 -25.56 3.89
CA GLN A 334 3.07 -26.17 3.83
C GLN A 334 3.72 -25.84 2.49
N GLY A 335 4.73 -24.97 2.52
CA GLY A 335 5.48 -24.58 1.32
C GLY A 335 6.08 -25.79 0.60
N ILE A 336 5.92 -25.82 -0.73
CA ILE A 336 6.42 -26.90 -1.59
C ILE A 336 7.67 -26.41 -2.30
N ALA A 337 8.78 -27.14 -2.16
CA ALA A 337 10.02 -26.79 -2.84
C ALA A 337 9.83 -26.84 -4.37
N VAL A 338 10.40 -25.87 -5.09
CA VAL A 338 10.28 -25.77 -6.55
C VAL A 338 10.94 -26.95 -7.27
N GLY A 339 12.03 -27.48 -6.72
CA GLY A 339 12.71 -28.66 -7.28
C GLY A 339 14.09 -28.89 -6.70
N THR A 340 14.99 -29.45 -7.51
CA THR A 340 16.41 -29.66 -7.18
C THR A 340 17.31 -28.91 -8.17
N GLY A 341 18.56 -28.62 -7.77
CA GLY A 341 19.51 -27.88 -8.59
C GLY A 341 19.34 -26.35 -8.46
N GLN A 342 19.64 -25.62 -9.52
CA GLN A 342 19.56 -24.15 -9.53
C GLN A 342 18.33 -23.66 -10.32
N THR A 343 17.64 -22.66 -9.80
CA THR A 343 16.56 -21.95 -10.50
C THR A 343 16.92 -20.47 -10.69
N PRO A 344 16.74 -19.90 -11.90
CA PRO A 344 16.94 -18.47 -12.11
C PRO A 344 15.84 -17.66 -11.43
N ARG A 345 16.23 -16.55 -10.78
CA ARG A 345 15.31 -15.62 -10.10
C ARG A 345 15.79 -14.18 -10.22
N LEU A 346 14.91 -13.26 -9.84
CA LEU A 346 15.29 -11.87 -9.59
C LEU A 346 15.63 -11.74 -8.10
N GLY A 347 16.87 -11.35 -7.81
CA GLY A 347 17.23 -10.84 -6.49
C GLY A 347 16.44 -9.57 -6.24
N PHE A 348 15.83 -9.48 -5.06
CA PHE A 348 14.88 -8.43 -4.73
C PHE A 348 15.14 -7.92 -3.33
N SER A 349 15.26 -6.61 -3.19
CA SER A 349 15.30 -5.95 -1.88
C SER A 349 14.39 -4.75 -1.89
N LEU A 350 13.60 -4.61 -0.83
CA LEU A 350 12.69 -3.49 -0.62
C LEU A 350 12.88 -2.97 0.80
N ALA A 351 13.02 -1.66 0.94
CA ALA A 351 12.88 -0.97 2.21
C ALA A 351 12.02 0.26 1.99
N MET A 352 11.04 0.49 2.85
CA MET A 352 10.17 1.65 2.80
C MET A 352 9.78 2.11 4.19
N ASN A 353 9.48 3.40 4.32
CA ASN A 353 8.80 3.95 5.47
C ASN A 353 7.82 5.04 5.07
N THR A 354 6.88 5.31 5.97
CA THR A 354 5.94 6.43 5.91
C THR A 354 6.00 7.21 7.22
N TYR A 355 5.59 8.47 7.19
CA TYR A 355 5.31 9.23 8.40
C TYR A 355 3.82 9.16 8.72
N GLY A 356 3.50 8.97 10.00
CA GLY A 356 2.12 8.95 10.46
C GLY A 356 1.42 10.28 10.22
N ILE A 357 2.07 11.41 10.52
CA ILE A 357 1.49 12.74 10.47
C ILE A 357 2.53 13.80 10.10
N ASP A 358 2.10 14.88 9.45
CA ASP A 358 2.96 16.04 9.23
C ASP A 358 3.28 16.79 10.54
N ARG A 359 4.50 17.32 10.58
CA ARG A 359 5.05 18.01 11.75
C ARG A 359 5.71 19.32 11.35
N ASP A 360 5.71 20.27 12.28
CA ASP A 360 6.49 21.49 12.15
C ASP A 360 7.99 21.15 12.11
N PRO A 361 8.75 21.61 11.10
CA PRO A 361 10.15 21.23 10.94
C PRO A 361 11.09 21.84 12.00
N VAL A 362 10.65 22.86 12.75
CA VAL A 362 11.46 23.53 13.78
C VAL A 362 11.25 22.87 15.14
N ASN A 363 9.98 22.63 15.51
CA ASN A 363 9.61 22.19 16.87
C ASN A 363 9.08 20.75 16.93
N ASN A 364 8.95 20.05 15.79
CA ASN A 364 8.41 18.68 15.66
C ASN A 364 6.97 18.50 16.20
N THR A 365 6.21 19.58 16.34
CA THR A 365 4.80 19.54 16.77
C THR A 365 3.90 18.99 15.67
N LYS A 366 2.94 18.13 16.01
CA LYS A 366 1.96 17.55 15.06
C LYS A 366 1.12 18.67 14.43
N LEU A 367 1.00 18.70 13.10
CA LEU A 367 0.21 19.70 12.36
C LEU A 367 -1.16 19.17 11.92
N GLY A 368 -1.24 17.91 11.48
CA GLY A 368 -2.52 17.24 11.16
C GLY A 368 -3.13 17.62 9.81
N ASN A 369 -2.35 18.18 8.89
CA ASN A 369 -2.81 18.46 7.53
C ASN A 369 -2.57 17.29 6.58
N LYS A 370 -1.66 16.38 6.92
CA LYS A 370 -1.31 15.19 6.13
C LYS A 370 -1.18 13.99 7.06
N THR A 371 -1.58 12.83 6.58
CA THR A 371 -1.48 11.59 7.36
C THR A 371 -1.22 10.38 6.47
N THR A 372 -0.64 9.35 7.07
CA THR A 372 -0.73 7.97 6.58
C THR A 372 -1.82 7.26 7.36
N SER A 373 -2.87 6.77 6.70
CA SER A 373 -4.04 6.19 7.37
C SER A 373 -4.75 5.14 6.50
N ILE A 374 -5.54 4.27 7.16
CA ILE A 374 -6.47 3.32 6.55
C ILE A 374 -7.82 3.53 7.24
N LEU A 375 -8.74 4.23 6.57
CA LEU A 375 -10.02 4.64 7.15
C LEU A 375 -11.18 4.17 6.28
N VAL A 376 -12.27 3.77 6.94
CA VAL A 376 -13.59 3.71 6.33
C VAL A 376 -14.26 5.06 6.57
N ILE A 377 -14.83 5.64 5.52
CA ILE A 377 -15.44 6.97 5.52
C ILE A 377 -16.94 6.84 5.30
N ASP A 378 -17.73 7.51 6.15
CA ASP A 378 -19.10 7.88 5.81
C ASP A 378 -19.04 9.20 5.02
N GLY A 379 -19.30 9.12 3.72
CA GLY A 379 -19.21 10.25 2.80
C GLY A 379 -20.36 11.24 2.91
N ALA A 380 -21.43 10.92 3.63
CA ALA A 380 -22.56 11.84 3.86
C ALA A 380 -22.31 12.74 5.08
N THR A 381 -21.75 12.16 6.15
CA THR A 381 -21.59 12.82 7.46
C THR A 381 -20.14 13.17 7.80
N ASP A 382 -19.18 12.73 6.98
CA ASP A 382 -17.75 12.91 7.19
C ASP A 382 -17.23 12.26 8.50
N TYR A 383 -17.87 11.17 8.92
CA TYR A 383 -17.30 10.27 9.93
C TYR A 383 -16.24 9.37 9.35
N TYR A 384 -15.31 8.96 10.20
CA TYR A 384 -14.34 7.93 9.88
C TYR A 384 -14.16 6.95 11.04
N MET A 385 -13.72 5.74 10.70
CA MET A 385 -13.16 4.77 11.64
C MET A 385 -12.01 4.03 10.98
N GLY A 386 -10.92 3.79 11.71
CA GLY A 386 -9.82 2.98 11.20
C GLY A 386 -8.50 3.19 11.93
N LEU A 387 -7.42 2.84 11.23
CA LEU A 387 -6.05 3.09 11.66
C LEU A 387 -5.62 4.45 11.11
N ARG A 388 -5.25 5.39 11.99
CA ARG A 388 -4.71 6.68 11.59
C ARG A 388 -3.30 6.88 12.10
N ASN A 389 -2.62 7.86 11.50
CA ASN A 389 -1.26 8.25 11.85
C ASN A 389 -0.28 7.06 11.88
N ILE A 390 -0.29 6.29 10.81
CA ILE A 390 0.52 5.08 10.66
C ILE A 390 1.95 5.47 10.28
N ASP A 391 2.83 5.49 11.27
CA ASP A 391 4.26 5.35 11.03
C ASP A 391 4.53 3.88 10.68
N MET A 392 5.18 3.65 9.54
CA MET A 392 5.51 2.29 9.08
C MET A 392 6.97 2.23 8.64
N LEU A 393 7.62 1.11 8.91
CA LEU A 393 8.90 0.69 8.33
C LEU A 393 8.75 -0.76 7.88
N LEU A 394 8.99 -1.01 6.61
CA LEU A 394 9.04 -2.35 6.03
C LEU A 394 10.39 -2.52 5.35
N LYS A 395 11.08 -3.62 5.63
CA LYS A 395 12.32 -3.98 4.93
C LYS A 395 12.34 -5.49 4.71
N GLY A 396 12.86 -5.93 3.56
CA GLY A 396 13.12 -7.34 3.31
C GLY A 396 14.05 -7.53 2.11
N THR A 397 14.86 -8.59 2.15
CA THR A 397 15.84 -8.90 1.10
C THR A 397 15.80 -10.38 0.76
N GLY A 398 15.71 -10.71 -0.52
CA GLY A 398 15.74 -12.10 -0.96
C GLY A 398 15.53 -12.21 -2.46
N SER A 399 14.50 -12.95 -2.89
CA SER A 399 14.26 -13.20 -4.31
C SER A 399 12.78 -13.32 -4.68
N ILE A 400 12.46 -13.01 -5.94
CA ILE A 400 11.15 -13.18 -6.55
C ILE A 400 11.25 -14.08 -7.79
N GLY A 401 10.25 -14.94 -7.98
CA GLY A 401 10.09 -15.81 -9.14
C GLY A 401 8.62 -16.02 -9.51
N VAL A 402 8.38 -16.66 -10.67
CA VAL A 402 7.04 -16.93 -11.24
C VAL A 402 6.75 -18.42 -11.43
N GLU A 403 7.18 -19.23 -10.47
CA GLU A 403 7.10 -20.69 -10.56
C GLU A 403 5.67 -21.21 -10.40
N LYS A 404 5.36 -22.25 -11.18
CA LYS A 404 4.10 -23.00 -11.13
C LYS A 404 2.83 -22.15 -11.30
N GLY A 405 2.94 -21.00 -11.96
CA GLY A 405 1.81 -20.09 -12.22
C GLY A 405 1.45 -19.20 -11.04
N SER A 406 2.37 -19.01 -10.09
CA SER A 406 2.21 -18.10 -8.95
C SER A 406 3.42 -17.17 -8.87
N MET A 407 3.23 -15.97 -8.30
CA MET A 407 4.35 -15.09 -7.97
C MET A 407 4.86 -15.49 -6.60
N ASN A 408 6.09 -15.96 -6.52
CA ASN A 408 6.70 -16.47 -5.30
C ASN A 408 7.76 -15.49 -4.81
N VAL A 409 7.68 -15.14 -3.54
CA VAL A 409 8.56 -14.17 -2.90
C VAL A 409 9.19 -14.84 -1.68
N SER A 410 10.52 -14.81 -1.61
CA SER A 410 11.31 -15.23 -0.45
C SER A 410 12.02 -14.00 0.08
N LEU A 411 11.71 -13.57 1.29
CA LEU A 411 12.34 -12.46 1.99
C LEU A 411 13.01 -12.98 3.25
N GLU A 412 14.34 -12.99 3.23
CA GLU A 412 15.16 -13.22 4.41
C GLU A 412 15.38 -11.87 5.13
N ASP A 413 15.55 -11.91 6.45
CA ASP A 413 15.76 -10.73 7.28
C ASP A 413 14.70 -9.62 7.08
N MET A 414 13.44 -10.05 6.95
CA MET A 414 12.30 -9.14 6.87
C MET A 414 12.06 -8.48 8.22
N LEU A 415 11.71 -7.20 8.19
CA LEU A 415 11.33 -6.39 9.34
C LEU A 415 10.09 -5.56 8.98
N ILE A 416 9.03 -5.70 9.77
CA ILE A 416 7.86 -4.83 9.79
C ILE A 416 7.85 -4.12 11.14
N VAL A 417 7.78 -2.79 11.10
CA VAL A 417 7.56 -1.95 12.28
C VAL A 417 6.40 -1.02 11.98
N MET A 418 5.48 -0.89 12.92
CA MET A 418 4.32 -0.01 12.79
C MET A 418 4.02 0.64 14.14
N ALA A 419 3.68 1.92 14.11
CA ALA A 419 3.05 2.64 15.21
C ALA A 419 1.84 3.37 14.63
N ALA A 420 0.66 3.14 15.21
CA ALA A 420 -0.59 3.67 14.71
C ALA A 420 -1.59 3.93 15.85
N GLU A 421 -2.62 4.69 15.55
CA GLU A 421 -3.75 4.98 16.44
C GLU A 421 -5.01 4.33 15.84
N VAL A 422 -5.75 3.54 16.62
CA VAL A 422 -7.12 3.13 16.24
C VAL A 422 -8.05 4.25 16.68
N ALA A 423 -8.78 4.84 15.74
CA ALA A 423 -9.59 6.03 15.98
C ALA A 423 -10.96 5.96 15.29
N ALA A 424 -11.93 6.67 15.87
CA ALA A 424 -13.26 6.84 15.30
C ALA A 424 -13.77 8.25 15.62
N GLY A 425 -14.01 9.07 14.59
CA GLY A 425 -14.28 10.49 14.77
C GLY A 425 -14.76 11.18 13.50
N TYR A 426 -14.67 12.51 13.49
CA TYR A 426 -15.01 13.34 12.33
C TYR A 426 -13.75 13.73 11.55
N LEU A 427 -13.87 13.81 10.23
CA LEU A 427 -12.80 14.35 9.39
C LEU A 427 -12.50 15.82 9.75
N PRO A 428 -11.26 16.30 9.53
CA PRO A 428 -10.89 17.68 9.80
C PRO A 428 -11.83 18.72 9.15
N GLY A 429 -12.39 19.62 9.97
CA GLY A 429 -13.30 20.66 9.53
C GLY A 429 -14.76 20.21 9.29
N ALA A 430 -15.09 18.93 9.51
CA ALA A 430 -16.46 18.45 9.35
C ALA A 430 -17.43 19.07 10.38
N THR A 431 -18.64 19.39 9.93
CA THR A 431 -19.71 19.88 10.80
C THR A 431 -20.25 18.75 11.67
N TYR A 432 -20.45 19.01 12.96
CA TYR A 432 -21.03 18.00 13.83
C TYR A 432 -22.49 17.69 13.47
N GLN A 433 -22.88 16.41 13.53
CA GLN A 433 -24.24 15.99 13.16
C GLN A 433 -25.31 16.61 14.07
N SER A 434 -24.99 16.79 15.35
CA SER A 434 -25.85 17.51 16.31
C SER A 434 -26.10 18.96 15.88
N CYS A 435 -25.11 19.57 15.23
CA CYS A 435 -25.18 20.91 14.69
C CYS A 435 -26.00 21.02 13.39
N ILE A 436 -25.99 19.96 12.58
CA ILE A 436 -26.85 19.87 11.39
C ILE A 436 -28.32 19.66 11.81
N THR A 437 -28.55 18.81 12.81
CA THR A 437 -29.91 18.39 13.21
C THR A 437 -30.59 19.33 14.19
N ASN A 438 -29.85 20.00 15.08
CA ASN A 438 -30.39 20.97 16.05
C ASN A 438 -29.41 22.14 16.33
N PRO A 439 -29.29 23.11 15.40
CA PRO A 439 -28.22 24.09 15.40
C PRO A 439 -28.22 25.07 16.60
N ILE A 440 -29.40 25.41 17.13
CA ILE A 440 -29.52 26.49 18.14
C ILE A 440 -28.92 26.08 19.49
N LEU A 441 -29.11 24.82 19.92
CA LEU A 441 -28.59 24.33 21.19
C LEU A 441 -27.21 23.68 21.04
N ALA A 442 -27.02 22.87 20.00
CA ALA A 442 -25.82 22.04 19.85
C ALA A 442 -24.57 22.81 19.38
N CYS A 443 -24.73 23.93 18.67
CA CYS A 443 -23.60 24.67 18.09
C CYS A 443 -23.09 25.82 18.94
N SER A 444 -23.68 26.06 20.11
CA SER A 444 -23.37 27.21 20.96
C SER A 444 -21.90 27.28 21.40
N ASN A 445 -21.23 26.13 21.55
CA ASN A 445 -19.83 26.05 22.01
C ASN A 445 -18.84 25.50 20.97
N LYS A 446 -19.26 24.59 20.08
CA LYS A 446 -18.40 23.96 19.06
C LYS A 446 -19.27 23.41 17.93
N SER A 447 -19.04 23.87 16.70
CA SER A 447 -19.89 23.48 15.55
C SER A 447 -19.21 22.56 14.54
N PHE A 448 -17.87 22.48 14.59
CA PHE A 448 -17.06 21.73 13.65
C PHE A 448 -15.93 20.99 14.38
N ALA A 449 -15.47 19.89 13.78
CA ALA A 449 -14.22 19.24 14.17
C ALA A 449 -13.03 20.17 13.90
N PRO A 450 -11.97 20.15 14.73
CA PRO A 450 -10.77 20.95 14.48
C PRO A 450 -10.16 20.66 13.10
N ASN A 451 -9.62 21.69 12.43
CA ASN A 451 -8.96 21.53 11.13
C ASN A 451 -7.66 20.70 11.20
N ASN A 452 -7.13 20.51 12.41
CA ASN A 452 -5.99 19.67 12.71
C ASN A 452 -6.42 18.40 13.49
N ASN A 453 -7.63 17.88 13.29
CA ASN A 453 -8.17 16.81 14.14
C ASN A 453 -7.23 15.58 14.26
N PHE A 454 -6.50 15.24 13.19
CA PHE A 454 -5.51 14.16 13.22
C PHE A 454 -4.30 14.43 14.13
N ALA A 455 -4.03 15.67 14.53
CA ALA A 455 -3.00 16.00 15.51
C ALA A 455 -3.46 15.82 16.97
N ASN A 456 -4.78 15.81 17.22
CA ASN A 456 -5.36 15.67 18.55
C ASN A 456 -5.59 14.18 18.89
N GLU A 457 -5.90 13.88 20.15
CA GLU A 457 -6.12 12.50 20.63
C GLU A 457 -7.57 12.23 21.06
N ASP A 458 -8.47 13.22 20.93
CA ASP A 458 -9.86 13.18 21.43
C ASP A 458 -10.73 12.06 20.80
N ASP A 459 -10.34 11.54 19.64
CA ASP A 459 -11.06 10.49 18.90
C ASP A 459 -10.26 9.18 18.79
N VAL A 460 -9.15 9.07 19.52
CA VAL A 460 -8.33 7.84 19.59
C VAL A 460 -8.93 6.89 20.63
N LEU A 461 -9.14 5.64 20.22
CA LEU A 461 -9.62 4.56 21.08
C LEU A 461 -8.44 3.88 21.82
N PHE A 462 -7.36 3.60 21.10
CA PHE A 462 -6.11 3.07 21.65
C PHE A 462 -4.96 3.18 20.64
N GLY A 463 -3.72 3.17 21.14
CA GLY A 463 -2.51 3.07 20.31
C GLY A 463 -2.13 1.61 20.05
N LEU A 464 -1.53 1.37 18.88
CA LEU A 464 -1.08 0.06 18.44
C LEU A 464 0.36 0.15 17.94
N ASN A 465 1.26 -0.60 18.57
CA ASN A 465 2.65 -0.73 18.14
C ASN A 465 2.96 -2.18 17.80
N LEU A 466 3.75 -2.36 16.75
CA LEU A 466 4.12 -3.66 16.23
C LEU A 466 5.57 -3.63 15.76
N ARG A 467 6.35 -4.64 16.14
CA ARG A 467 7.63 -4.96 15.52
C ARG A 467 7.66 -6.46 15.27
N LEU A 468 7.79 -6.87 14.01
CA LEU A 468 7.91 -8.28 13.63
C LEU A 468 9.09 -8.43 12.68
N GLY A 469 10.02 -9.31 13.02
CA GLY A 469 11.23 -9.58 12.27
C GLY A 469 11.50 -11.07 12.11
N GLY A 470 12.02 -11.44 10.94
CA GLY A 470 12.44 -12.80 10.62
C GLY A 470 12.31 -13.13 9.14
N ASN A 471 12.04 -14.39 8.81
CA ASN A 471 12.10 -14.87 7.43
C ASN A 471 10.72 -15.24 6.90
N MET A 472 10.37 -14.71 5.73
CA MET A 472 9.05 -14.89 5.14
C MET A 472 9.17 -15.49 3.73
N ASN A 473 8.34 -16.49 3.48
CA ASN A 473 8.09 -17.03 2.14
C ASN A 473 6.61 -16.91 1.84
N LEU A 474 6.25 -16.40 0.66
CA LEU A 474 4.86 -16.30 0.24
C LEU A 474 4.68 -16.52 -1.26
N SER A 475 3.48 -16.93 -1.63
CA SER A 475 2.95 -16.93 -2.99
C SER A 475 1.76 -16.00 -3.09
N LEU A 476 1.75 -15.17 -4.13
CA LEU A 476 0.54 -14.54 -4.64
C LEU A 476 -0.04 -15.45 -5.72
N ILE A 477 -1.24 -15.98 -5.46
CA ILE A 477 -1.87 -16.99 -6.31
C ILE A 477 -2.93 -16.29 -7.18
N PRO A 478 -2.82 -16.37 -8.52
CA PRO A 478 -3.79 -15.75 -9.41
C PRO A 478 -5.12 -16.50 -9.33
N ASN A 479 -6.14 -15.83 -8.82
CA ASN A 479 -7.44 -16.44 -8.57
C ASN A 479 -8.57 -15.40 -8.61
N SER A 480 -8.36 -14.35 -9.39
CA SER A 480 -9.28 -13.21 -9.50
C SER A 480 -10.57 -13.53 -10.25
N GLU A 481 -10.55 -14.53 -11.14
CA GLU A 481 -11.71 -14.91 -11.95
C GLU A 481 -12.78 -15.60 -11.12
N TYR A 482 -14.05 -15.33 -11.40
CA TYR A 482 -15.17 -16.06 -10.83
C TYR A 482 -15.13 -17.54 -11.22
N LYS A 483 -15.38 -18.39 -10.23
CA LYS A 483 -15.57 -19.82 -10.41
C LYS A 483 -16.77 -20.26 -9.61
N ALA A 484 -17.69 -21.00 -10.25
CA ALA A 484 -18.90 -21.50 -9.60
C ALA A 484 -18.64 -22.41 -8.39
N ASP A 485 -17.44 -22.99 -8.27
CA ASP A 485 -17.02 -23.81 -7.13
C ASP A 485 -16.60 -23.01 -5.88
N GLY A 486 -16.67 -21.67 -5.94
CA GLY A 486 -16.31 -20.78 -4.83
C GLY A 486 -14.80 -20.63 -4.61
N THR A 487 -13.97 -21.21 -5.48
CA THR A 487 -12.52 -21.05 -5.37
C THR A 487 -12.05 -19.70 -5.93
N GLY A 488 -12.81 -19.05 -6.82
CA GLY A 488 -12.43 -17.80 -7.51
C GLY A 488 -12.80 -16.48 -6.80
N ASN A 489 -12.51 -15.34 -7.44
CA ASN A 489 -12.70 -13.95 -6.95
C ASN A 489 -11.87 -13.55 -5.73
N ARG A 490 -10.65 -14.08 -5.63
CA ARG A 490 -9.83 -13.93 -4.43
C ARG A 490 -8.43 -13.44 -4.80
N LEU A 491 -7.96 -12.44 -4.08
CA LEU A 491 -6.52 -12.15 -4.01
C LEU A 491 -5.95 -12.96 -2.85
N ASN A 492 -5.36 -14.12 -3.16
CA ASN A 492 -4.76 -15.02 -2.18
C ASN A 492 -3.29 -14.68 -1.92
N ILE A 493 -2.95 -14.56 -0.64
CA ILE A 493 -1.61 -14.38 -0.13
C ILE A 493 -1.35 -15.55 0.83
N VAL A 494 -0.60 -16.54 0.36
CA VAL A 494 -0.36 -17.79 1.09
C VAL A 494 1.13 -17.93 1.37
N GLY A 495 1.52 -18.26 2.59
CA GLY A 495 2.93 -18.31 2.94
C GLY A 495 3.21 -18.73 4.37
N ASP A 496 4.46 -18.57 4.78
CA ASP A 496 4.86 -18.67 6.17
C ASP A 496 5.85 -17.58 6.57
N PHE A 497 5.80 -17.25 7.86
CA PHE A 497 6.65 -16.29 8.52
C PHE A 497 7.26 -16.95 9.76
N GLN A 498 8.58 -17.10 9.73
CA GLN A 498 9.39 -17.49 10.86
C GLN A 498 9.82 -16.23 11.61
N LEU A 499 9.22 -15.99 12.77
CA LEU A 499 9.62 -14.92 13.68
C LEU A 499 10.92 -15.33 14.39
N THR A 500 11.94 -14.48 14.28
CA THR A 500 13.29 -14.70 14.84
C THR A 500 13.77 -13.49 15.63
N GLY A 501 14.73 -13.69 16.53
CA GLY A 501 15.29 -12.62 17.36
C GLY A 501 14.51 -12.37 18.65
N ASP A 502 14.87 -11.29 19.33
CA ASP A 502 14.44 -10.93 20.69
C ASP A 502 13.87 -9.50 20.76
N LYS A 503 13.27 -9.03 19.65
CA LYS A 503 12.67 -7.69 19.56
C LYS A 503 11.27 -7.68 18.97
N ASN A 504 10.72 -8.85 18.69
CA ASN A 504 9.38 -8.93 18.13
C ASN A 504 8.36 -8.61 19.21
N THR A 505 7.47 -7.67 18.96
CA THR A 505 6.47 -7.23 19.92
C THR A 505 5.17 -6.80 19.27
N ILE A 506 4.07 -6.97 20.00
CA ILE A 506 2.77 -6.37 19.73
C ILE A 506 2.31 -5.69 21.02
N GLN A 507 1.94 -4.42 20.95
CA GLN A 507 1.57 -3.64 22.12
C GLN A 507 0.32 -2.80 21.86
N ILE A 508 -0.51 -2.68 22.90
CA ILE A 508 -1.71 -1.85 22.91
C ILE A 508 -1.57 -0.85 24.05
N SER A 509 -1.75 0.44 23.75
CA SER A 509 -1.59 1.52 24.71
C SER A 509 -2.88 2.31 24.90
N ASP A 510 -3.14 2.73 26.13
CA ASP A 510 -4.21 3.68 26.46
C ASP A 510 -3.90 5.05 25.82
N PRO A 511 -4.87 5.72 25.19
CA PRO A 511 -4.62 7.00 24.53
C PRO A 511 -4.46 8.16 25.51
N ILE A 512 -5.01 8.09 26.72
CA ILE A 512 -5.02 9.17 27.71
C ILE A 512 -3.74 9.14 28.53
N ASP A 513 -3.46 8.00 29.16
CA ASP A 513 -2.31 7.91 30.08
C ASP A 513 -1.09 7.23 29.45
N LYS A 514 -1.22 6.53 28.32
CA LYS A 514 -0.14 5.77 27.65
C LYS A 514 0.31 4.50 28.38
N SER A 515 -0.42 4.05 29.39
CA SER A 515 -0.23 2.71 29.96
C SER A 515 -0.37 1.65 28.86
N THR A 516 0.50 0.64 28.87
CA THR A 516 0.63 -0.27 27.72
C THR A 516 0.66 -1.74 28.16
N VAL A 517 -0.04 -2.60 27.42
CA VAL A 517 0.10 -4.06 27.51
C VAL A 517 0.92 -4.53 26.32
N GLY A 518 1.99 -5.28 26.57
CA GLY A 518 2.88 -5.80 25.54
C GLY A 518 2.98 -7.32 25.52
N LEU A 519 3.05 -7.87 24.31
CA LEU A 519 3.47 -9.24 24.02
C LEU A 519 4.85 -9.14 23.38
N ASP A 520 5.90 -9.35 24.15
CA ASP A 520 7.28 -9.13 23.69
C ASP A 520 8.03 -10.44 23.51
N ASN A 521 9.15 -10.33 22.79
CA ASN A 521 10.05 -11.44 22.48
C ASN A 521 9.34 -12.61 21.77
N ILE A 522 8.48 -12.24 20.81
CA ILE A 522 7.69 -13.20 20.03
C ILE A 522 8.61 -13.98 19.08
N THR A 523 8.59 -15.30 19.17
CA THR A 523 9.37 -16.20 18.30
C THR A 523 8.52 -17.37 17.84
N GLY A 524 8.88 -18.02 16.74
CA GLY A 524 8.21 -19.22 16.25
C GLY A 524 7.69 -19.09 14.83
N LYS A 525 6.99 -20.12 14.35
CA LYS A 525 6.58 -20.21 12.95
C LYS A 525 5.07 -20.12 12.80
N VAL A 526 4.63 -19.20 11.94
CA VAL A 526 3.21 -19.01 11.59
C VAL A 526 3.08 -19.12 10.09
N ALA A 527 2.23 -20.01 9.59
CA ALA A 527 1.81 -19.97 8.20
C ALA A 527 0.48 -19.25 8.05
N PHE A 528 0.24 -18.68 6.88
CA PHE A 528 -0.96 -17.89 6.57
C PHE A 528 -1.55 -18.25 5.21
N ASP A 529 -2.88 -18.22 5.12
CA ASP A 529 -3.66 -18.29 3.87
C ASP A 529 -4.69 -17.17 3.90
N ASN A 530 -4.22 -15.96 3.61
CA ASN A 530 -5.05 -14.77 3.68
C ASN A 530 -5.68 -14.49 2.31
N ALA A 531 -6.91 -13.98 2.31
CA ALA A 531 -7.58 -13.63 1.07
C ALA A 531 -8.44 -12.37 1.22
N ILE A 532 -8.33 -11.47 0.25
CA ILE A 532 -9.34 -10.43 0.00
C ILE A 532 -10.28 -10.96 -1.07
N VAL A 533 -11.58 -10.97 -0.77
CA VAL A 533 -12.63 -11.51 -1.64
C VAL A 533 -13.65 -10.42 -1.90
N ILE A 534 -13.95 -10.18 -3.18
CA ILE A 534 -15.04 -9.29 -3.60
C ILE A 534 -16.04 -10.14 -4.37
N GLU A 535 -17.30 -10.12 -3.96
CA GLU A 535 -18.35 -10.92 -4.58
C GLU A 535 -19.74 -10.33 -4.33
N PRO A 536 -20.75 -10.68 -5.16
CA PRO A 536 -22.13 -10.41 -4.80
C PRO A 536 -22.52 -11.27 -3.61
N LYS A 537 -23.36 -10.71 -2.73
CA LYS A 537 -23.84 -11.38 -1.52
C LYS A 537 -24.39 -12.78 -1.86
N ALA A 538 -23.82 -13.79 -1.21
CA ALA A 538 -24.17 -15.21 -1.40
C ALA A 538 -24.12 -15.68 -2.87
N GLY A 539 -23.27 -15.06 -3.71
CA GLY A 539 -23.16 -15.39 -5.13
C GLY A 539 -24.41 -15.07 -5.97
N GLN A 540 -25.33 -14.27 -5.45
CA GLN A 540 -26.63 -14.01 -6.09
C GLN A 540 -26.52 -12.90 -7.14
N ASN A 541 -26.99 -13.17 -8.35
CA ASN A 541 -27.01 -12.18 -9.42
C ASN A 541 -27.90 -10.98 -9.07
N GLY A 542 -27.36 -9.77 -9.17
CA GLY A 542 -28.03 -8.52 -8.82
C GLY A 542 -28.10 -8.25 -7.31
N ALA A 543 -27.29 -8.93 -6.50
CA ALA A 543 -27.22 -8.68 -5.06
C ALA A 543 -26.15 -7.63 -4.71
N GLU A 544 -26.26 -7.08 -3.49
CA GLU A 544 -25.29 -6.13 -2.94
C GLU A 544 -23.87 -6.70 -2.95
N GLY A 545 -22.90 -5.83 -3.23
CA GLY A 545 -21.48 -6.19 -3.19
C GLY A 545 -20.97 -6.32 -1.77
N VAL A 546 -20.09 -7.28 -1.55
CA VAL A 546 -19.39 -7.50 -0.27
C VAL A 546 -17.91 -7.60 -0.54
N VAL A 547 -17.10 -6.91 0.29
CA VAL A 547 -15.68 -7.21 0.41
C VAL A 547 -15.43 -7.94 1.72
N SER A 548 -14.70 -9.05 1.66
CA SER A 548 -14.33 -9.85 2.82
C SER A 548 -12.83 -9.99 2.92
N PHE A 549 -12.30 -9.67 4.11
CA PHE A 549 -10.92 -9.88 4.51
C PHE A 549 -10.86 -11.15 5.35
N ASN A 550 -10.28 -12.20 4.78
CA ASN A 550 -10.16 -13.50 5.41
C ASN A 550 -8.71 -13.68 5.84
N THR A 551 -8.52 -13.90 7.14
CA THR A 551 -7.21 -14.18 7.75
C THR A 551 -7.23 -15.58 8.32
N ASP A 552 -6.31 -16.42 7.88
CA ASP A 552 -6.12 -17.76 8.39
C ASP A 552 -4.68 -17.95 8.80
N LEU A 553 -4.41 -18.07 10.10
CA LEU A 553 -3.09 -18.32 10.65
C LEU A 553 -2.99 -19.75 11.18
N THR A 554 -1.96 -20.48 10.78
CA THR A 554 -1.62 -21.81 11.29
C THR A 554 -0.35 -21.71 12.12
N PHE A 555 -0.46 -21.94 13.43
CA PHE A 555 0.68 -21.93 14.34
C PHE A 555 1.41 -23.26 14.30
N ASN A 556 2.75 -23.21 14.30
CA ASN A 556 3.63 -24.38 14.22
C ASN A 556 3.22 -25.36 13.10
N PRO A 557 3.17 -24.92 11.83
CA PRO A 557 2.59 -25.70 10.73
C PRO A 557 3.35 -27.00 10.43
N GLN A 558 4.63 -27.09 10.81
CA GLN A 558 5.46 -28.29 10.71
C GLN A 558 5.45 -29.17 11.98
N ARG A 559 4.76 -28.74 13.05
CA ARG A 559 4.65 -29.47 14.33
C ARG A 559 6.00 -29.82 14.95
N THR A 560 6.95 -28.89 14.91
CA THR A 560 8.29 -29.07 15.49
C THR A 560 8.39 -28.32 16.82
N THR A 561 9.39 -28.66 17.65
CA THR A 561 9.68 -27.96 18.90
C THR A 561 10.18 -26.53 18.68
N GLU A 562 10.89 -26.31 17.56
CA GLU A 562 11.41 -25.01 17.12
C GLU A 562 10.31 -24.10 16.58
N GLY A 563 9.29 -24.66 15.91
CA GLY A 563 8.20 -23.91 15.29
C GLY A 563 7.12 -23.40 16.27
N VAL A 564 7.15 -23.82 17.54
CA VAL A 564 6.22 -23.36 18.58
C VAL A 564 6.28 -21.83 18.71
N LEU A 565 5.12 -21.17 18.59
CA LEU A 565 5.03 -19.74 18.83
C LEU A 565 5.18 -19.48 20.34
N ARG A 566 6.15 -18.66 20.73
CA ARG A 566 6.42 -18.29 22.12
C ARG A 566 6.40 -16.78 22.27
N ILE A 567 5.67 -16.31 23.27
CA ILE A 567 5.74 -14.95 23.78
C ILE A 567 6.44 -15.07 25.12
N ARG A 568 7.70 -14.63 25.19
CA ARG A 568 8.47 -14.78 26.43
C ARG A 568 8.06 -13.77 27.47
N ASP A 569 7.54 -12.61 27.09
CA ASP A 569 7.22 -11.58 28.07
C ASP A 569 5.87 -10.98 27.77
N ILE A 570 4.89 -11.30 28.61
CA ILE A 570 3.65 -10.55 28.70
C ILE A 570 3.88 -9.45 29.73
N ASN A 571 3.97 -8.20 29.29
CA ASN A 571 4.37 -7.07 30.13
C ASN A 571 3.25 -6.05 30.31
N LEU A 572 3.19 -5.45 31.50
CA LEU A 572 2.49 -4.19 31.74
C LEU A 572 3.52 -3.07 31.88
N TYR A 573 3.33 -2.01 31.12
CA TYR A 573 4.22 -0.85 31.11
C TYR A 573 3.54 0.37 31.73
N PRO A 574 4.27 1.10 32.59
CA PRO A 574 3.77 2.34 33.14
C PRO A 574 3.73 3.45 32.08
N PRO A 575 2.91 4.49 32.30
CA PRO A 575 2.57 5.53 31.32
C PRO A 575 3.74 6.40 30.81
N GLU A 576 4.73 6.72 31.63
CA GLU A 576 5.78 7.69 31.24
C GLU A 576 7.16 7.05 31.06
N THR A 577 7.69 6.42 32.10
CA THR A 577 8.98 5.72 32.07
C THR A 577 9.03 4.63 33.14
N GLY A 578 9.62 3.49 32.82
CA GLY A 578 9.82 2.41 33.79
C GLY A 578 9.95 1.05 33.12
N LYS A 579 10.60 0.12 33.81
CA LYS A 579 10.70 -1.26 33.34
C LYS A 579 9.33 -1.90 33.32
N GLY A 580 9.01 -2.62 32.24
CA GLY A 580 7.81 -3.46 32.18
C GLY A 580 7.76 -4.45 33.34
N ALA A 581 6.58 -4.59 33.95
CA ALA A 581 6.31 -5.64 34.90
C ALA A 581 5.87 -6.90 34.15
N ARG A 582 6.72 -7.93 34.16
CA ARG A 582 6.44 -9.21 33.52
C ARG A 582 5.38 -9.98 34.29
N LEU A 583 4.26 -10.26 33.62
CA LEU A 583 3.15 -11.07 34.12
C LEU A 583 3.36 -12.56 33.87
N GLY A 584 4.00 -12.93 32.76
CA GLY A 584 4.22 -14.33 32.43
C GLY A 584 4.68 -14.58 30.99
N GLU A 585 4.56 -15.84 30.58
CA GLU A 585 4.92 -16.37 29.26
C GLU A 585 3.71 -17.05 28.62
N MET A 586 3.66 -17.09 27.29
CA MET A 586 2.67 -17.87 26.53
C MET A 586 3.37 -18.71 25.46
N ALA A 587 2.90 -19.94 25.26
CA ALA A 587 3.32 -20.80 24.17
C ALA A 587 2.11 -21.40 23.44
N ILE A 588 2.10 -21.28 22.11
CA ILE A 588 1.11 -21.91 21.22
C ILE A 588 1.84 -23.02 20.45
N THR A 589 1.63 -24.26 20.88
CA THR A 589 2.32 -25.45 20.34
C THR A 589 1.78 -25.90 18.98
N GLY A 590 0.58 -25.44 18.61
CA GLY A 590 -0.06 -25.65 17.32
C GLY A 590 -1.50 -25.15 17.35
N GLY A 591 -2.14 -25.08 16.19
CA GLY A 591 -3.54 -24.67 16.05
C GLY A 591 -3.78 -23.74 14.88
N ARG A 592 -5.04 -23.36 14.66
CA ARG A 592 -5.46 -22.42 13.62
C ARG A 592 -6.26 -21.27 14.26
N LEU A 593 -5.93 -20.04 13.87
CA LEU A 593 -6.75 -18.86 14.10
C LEU A 593 -7.34 -18.42 12.77
N SER A 594 -8.66 -18.42 12.68
CA SER A 594 -9.40 -17.98 11.51
C SER A 594 -10.23 -16.76 11.87
N SER A 595 -10.16 -15.72 11.05
CA SER A 595 -10.95 -14.50 11.19
C SER A 595 -11.47 -14.06 9.83
N GLN A 596 -12.72 -13.61 9.82
CA GLN A 596 -13.35 -13.02 8.64
C GLN A 596 -13.95 -11.67 9.05
N PHE A 597 -13.58 -10.62 8.33
CA PHE A 597 -14.20 -9.32 8.43
C PHE A 597 -14.79 -8.94 7.08
N SER A 598 -16.10 -8.66 7.03
CA SER A 598 -16.80 -8.33 5.79
C SER A 598 -17.43 -6.95 5.88
N ILE A 599 -17.22 -6.15 4.85
CA ILE A 599 -17.89 -4.86 4.66
C ILE A 599 -18.93 -5.02 3.57
N MET A 600 -20.18 -4.72 3.94
CA MET A 600 -21.31 -4.61 3.02
C MET A 600 -21.97 -3.27 3.30
N PRO A 601 -21.96 -2.33 2.35
CA PRO A 601 -22.66 -1.06 2.52
C PRO A 601 -24.16 -1.29 2.62
N ARG A 602 -24.81 -0.47 3.45
CA ARG A 602 -26.27 -0.35 3.46
C ARG A 602 -26.60 0.92 2.70
N ASN A 603 -26.98 0.75 1.44
CA ASN A 603 -27.47 1.85 0.61
C ASN A 603 -28.93 2.16 0.91
#